data_AF-A0A536WJ77-F1
#
_entry.id   AF-A0A536WJ77-F1
#
_cell.length_a   1.000
_cell.length_b   1.000
_cell.length_c   1.000
_cell.angle_alpha   90.00
_cell.angle_beta   90.00
_cell.angle_gamma   90.00
#
_symmetry.space_group_name_H-M   'P 1'
#
loop_
_entity.id
_entity.type
_entity.pdbx_description
1 polymer ?
#
loop_
_entity_poly.entity_id
_entity_poly.type
_entity_poly.pdbx_seq_one_letter_code
_entity_poly.pdbx_strand_id
1 'polypeptide(L)'
;PALAELEEADHAARGTGELRGIIRVAASSSFTVHVVIPRLDDFLRHHPKLRLVLLINDQRQALISEGVDVAFRFGPLADSTATARRLGSIQRVLVASPAYLRRAGRPKIPADLNSHAIVVGPMGSDCWTFEKAG
;
A
#
# COMPACT_ATOMS: atom_id res chain seq x y z
N PRO A 1 19.69 -0.06 -9.04
CA PRO A 1 20.21 -1.27 -9.72
C PRO A 1 21.29 -1.97 -8.88
N ALA A 2 22.44 -1.34 -8.64
CA ALA A 2 23.57 -1.97 -7.93
C ALA A 2 23.28 -2.39 -6.46
N LEU A 3 22.43 -1.65 -5.74
CA LEU A 3 22.08 -2.02 -4.36
C LEU A 3 21.15 -3.24 -4.29
N ALA A 4 20.24 -3.38 -5.25
CA ALA A 4 19.33 -4.53 -5.32
C ALA A 4 20.11 -5.82 -5.65
N GLU A 5 21.06 -5.74 -6.58
CA GLU A 5 21.96 -6.85 -6.91
C GLU A 5 22.85 -7.25 -5.72
N LEU A 6 23.30 -6.28 -4.93
CA LEU A 6 24.09 -6.55 -3.73
C LEU A 6 23.24 -7.16 -2.60
N GLU A 7 22.00 -6.70 -2.41
CA GLU A 7 21.04 -7.29 -1.46
C GLU A 7 20.65 -8.72 -1.86
N GLU A 8 20.49 -8.98 -3.16
CA GLU A 8 20.18 -10.30 -3.70
C GLU A 8 21.36 -11.27 -3.54
N ALA A 9 22.59 -10.79 -3.77
CA ALA A 9 23.81 -11.55 -3.51
C ALA A 9 24.02 -11.84 -2.01
N ASP A 10 23.73 -10.88 -1.12
CA ASP A 10 23.83 -11.07 0.33
C ASP A 10 22.73 -12.00 0.86
N HIS A 11 21.55 -12.00 0.22
CA HIS A 11 20.48 -12.96 0.51
C HIS A 11 20.87 -14.39 0.13
N ALA A 12 21.52 -14.58 -1.02
CA ALA A 12 22.05 -15.87 -1.47
C ALA A 12 23.19 -16.41 -0.57
N ALA A 13 23.95 -15.53 0.07
CA ALA A 13 25.08 -15.92 0.94
C ALA A 13 24.66 -16.41 2.34
N ARG A 14 23.44 -16.11 2.81
CA ARG A 14 22.98 -16.35 4.20
C ARG A 14 22.41 -17.75 4.48
N GLY A 15 22.42 -18.68 3.51
CA GLY A 15 21.96 -20.08 3.68
C GLY A 15 20.94 -20.51 2.61
N THR A 16 20.21 -21.62 2.84
CA THR A 16 19.30 -22.26 1.86
C THR A 16 18.12 -21.39 1.36
N GLY A 17 17.98 -20.14 1.80
CA GLY A 17 16.85 -19.26 1.48
C GLY A 17 15.52 -19.65 2.14
N GLU A 18 15.50 -20.67 3.01
CA GLU A 18 14.28 -21.16 3.64
C GLU A 18 13.84 -20.25 4.81
N LEU A 19 12.78 -19.46 4.60
CA LEU A 19 12.15 -18.66 5.65
C LEU A 19 11.37 -19.54 6.63
N ARG A 20 11.53 -19.29 7.94
CA ARG A 20 10.88 -20.04 9.02
C ARG A 20 10.50 -19.13 10.19
N GLY A 21 9.52 -19.57 10.99
CA GLY A 21 9.06 -18.84 12.18
C GLY A 21 7.81 -18.00 11.90
N ILE A 22 7.57 -16.97 12.73
CA ILE A 22 6.42 -16.08 12.58
C ILE A 22 6.92 -14.73 12.06
N ILE A 23 6.29 -14.22 11.01
CA ILE A 23 6.46 -12.84 10.56
C ILE A 23 5.12 -12.09 10.67
N ARG A 24 5.15 -10.94 11.34
CA ARG A 24 4.01 -10.03 11.51
C ARG A 24 4.11 -8.93 10.46
N VAL A 25 3.12 -8.90 9.57
CA VAL A 25 3.08 -7.96 8.45
C VAL A 25 1.87 -7.05 8.59
N ALA A 26 2.12 -5.75 8.67
CA ALA A 26 1.06 -4.75 8.66
C ALA A 26 0.82 -4.21 7.24
N ALA A 27 -0.43 -4.07 6.82
CA ALA A 27 -0.78 -3.51 5.52
C ALA A 27 -2.16 -2.85 5.51
N SER A 28 -2.39 -1.98 4.52
CA SER A 28 -3.75 -1.47 4.23
C SER A 28 -4.66 -2.58 3.70
N SER A 29 -5.97 -2.41 3.86
CA SER A 29 -6.97 -3.37 3.38
C SER A 29 -6.88 -3.56 1.87
N SER A 30 -6.80 -2.45 1.12
CA SER A 30 -6.71 -2.46 -0.34
C SER A 30 -5.43 -3.14 -0.84
N PHE A 31 -4.28 -2.83 -0.24
CA PHE A 31 -3.01 -3.46 -0.62
C PHE A 31 -3.02 -4.95 -0.30
N THR A 32 -3.59 -5.35 0.84
CA THR A 32 -3.67 -6.76 1.22
C THR A 32 -4.47 -7.55 0.19
N VAL A 33 -5.69 -7.11 -0.12
CA VAL A 33 -6.60 -7.80 -1.03
C VAL A 33 -6.06 -7.82 -2.47
N HIS A 34 -5.52 -6.71 -2.96
CA HIS A 34 -5.12 -6.60 -4.37
C HIS A 34 -3.67 -7.03 -4.65
N VAL A 35 -2.79 -7.03 -3.65
CA VAL A 35 -1.35 -7.28 -3.86
C VAL A 35 -0.85 -8.49 -3.08
N VAL A 36 -1.15 -8.58 -1.77
CA VAL A 36 -0.61 -9.63 -0.90
C VAL A 36 -1.28 -10.97 -1.14
N ILE A 37 -2.61 -11.03 -0.99
CA ILE A 37 -3.38 -12.27 -1.09
C ILE A 37 -3.15 -13.02 -2.41
N PRO A 38 -3.14 -12.37 -3.59
CA PRO A 38 -2.90 -13.07 -4.86
C PRO A 38 -1.52 -13.75 -4.97
N ARG A 39 -0.55 -13.35 -4.15
CA ARG A 39 0.83 -13.89 -4.15
C ARG A 39 1.10 -14.81 -2.97
N LEU A 40 0.19 -14.85 -2.00
CA LEU A 40 0.42 -15.47 -0.71
C LEU A 40 0.53 -16.99 -0.81
N ASP A 41 -0.31 -17.62 -1.61
CA ASP A 41 -0.30 -19.08 -1.79
C ASP A 41 1.06 -19.56 -2.32
N ASP A 42 1.52 -18.94 -3.41
CA ASP A 42 2.82 -19.27 -3.99
C ASP A 42 3.98 -19.04 -3.01
N PHE A 43 3.97 -17.91 -2.30
CA PHE A 43 4.99 -17.60 -1.30
C PHE A 43 5.03 -18.61 -0.14
N LEU A 44 3.87 -19.02 0.39
CA LEU A 44 3.80 -19.99 1.49
C LEU A 44 4.15 -21.41 1.04
N ARG A 45 3.91 -21.78 -0.23
CA ARG A 45 4.37 -23.07 -0.79
C ARG A 45 5.89 -23.13 -0.87
N HIS A 46 6.56 -22.04 -1.21
CA HIS A 46 8.03 -21.96 -1.22
C HIS A 46 8.63 -21.89 0.20
N HIS A 47 7.85 -21.50 1.21
CA HIS A 47 8.28 -21.37 2.60
C HIS A 47 7.33 -22.04 3.60
N PRO A 48 7.20 -23.38 3.58
CA PRO A 48 6.19 -24.11 4.37
C PRO A 48 6.41 -24.04 5.89
N LYS A 49 7.61 -23.65 6.34
CA LYS A 49 7.94 -23.45 7.77
C LYS A 49 7.65 -22.03 8.26
N LEU A 50 7.19 -21.14 7.38
CA LEU A 50 6.83 -19.77 7.71
C LEU A 50 5.35 -19.69 8.12
N ARG A 51 5.06 -18.91 9.15
CA ARG A 51 3.72 -18.51 9.55
C ARG A 51 3.59 -17.00 9.38
N LEU A 52 2.59 -16.58 8.62
CA LEU A 52 2.30 -15.17 8.40
C LEU A 52 1.19 -14.70 9.34
N VAL A 53 1.39 -13.57 10.02
CA VAL A 53 0.35 -12.86 10.76
C VAL A 53 0.09 -11.54 10.02
N LEU A 54 -1.10 -11.40 9.42
CA LEU A 54 -1.50 -10.19 8.71
C LEU A 54 -2.28 -9.26 9.64
N LEU A 55 -1.73 -8.08 9.89
CA LEU A 55 -2.38 -6.98 10.60
C LEU A 55 -2.93 -6.00 9.56
N ILE A 56 -4.22 -6.05 9.31
CA ILE A 56 -4.87 -5.27 8.25
C ILE A 56 -5.56 -4.08 8.87
N ASN A 57 -5.07 -2.88 8.57
CA ASN A 57 -5.63 -1.64 9.10
C ASN A 57 -5.31 -0.44 8.19
N ASP A 58 -6.33 0.36 7.88
CA ASP A 58 -6.19 1.60 7.09
C ASP A 58 -5.87 2.82 7.94
N GLN A 59 -5.87 2.69 9.27
CA GLN A 59 -5.42 3.76 10.16
C GLN A 59 -3.90 3.93 10.10
N ARG A 60 -3.48 5.19 10.28
CA ARG A 60 -2.08 5.59 10.41
C ARG A 60 -1.56 5.27 11.82
N GLN A 61 -1.64 4.02 12.25
CA GLN A 61 -1.14 3.60 13.56
C GLN A 61 0.38 3.42 13.55
N ALA A 62 1.00 3.65 14.71
CA ALA A 62 2.43 3.48 14.92
C ALA A 62 2.83 2.01 14.73
N LEU A 63 3.70 1.76 13.76
CA LEU A 63 4.19 0.42 13.42
C LEU A 63 4.91 -0.27 14.59
N ILE A 64 5.43 0.51 15.54
CA ILE A 64 6.27 0.04 16.64
C ILE A 64 5.44 -0.62 17.76
N SER A 65 4.22 -0.13 18.04
CA SER A 65 3.45 -0.59 19.20
C SER A 65 2.88 -2.00 19.06
N GLU A 66 2.83 -2.55 17.85
CA GLU A 66 2.20 -3.85 17.55
C GLU A 66 3.19 -4.98 17.32
N GLY A 67 4.50 -4.74 17.48
CA GLY A 67 5.52 -5.77 17.22
C GLY A 67 5.54 -6.24 15.77
N VAL A 68 5.32 -5.30 14.84
CA VAL A 68 5.32 -5.55 13.39
C VAL A 68 6.75 -5.69 12.90
N ASP A 69 7.03 -6.76 12.14
CA ASP A 69 8.33 -6.97 11.51
C ASP A 69 8.46 -6.18 10.21
N VAL A 70 7.38 -6.12 9.41
CA VAL A 70 7.34 -5.43 8.11
C VAL A 70 6.00 -4.74 7.90
N ALA A 71 6.01 -3.52 7.36
CA ALA A 71 4.79 -2.78 7.04
C ALA A 71 4.74 -2.27 5.60
N PHE A 72 3.61 -2.51 4.92
CA PHE A 72 3.27 -1.93 3.63
C PHE A 72 2.39 -0.70 3.84
N ARG A 73 2.95 0.50 3.65
CA ARG A 73 2.27 1.78 3.86
C ARG A 73 2.40 2.70 2.64
N PHE A 74 1.38 3.53 2.46
CA PHE A 74 1.38 4.60 1.47
C PHE A 74 1.80 5.92 2.12
N GLY A 75 2.58 6.72 1.40
CA GLY A 75 3.09 8.00 1.88
C GLY A 75 4.45 7.90 2.58
N PRO A 76 4.98 9.03 3.07
CA PRO A 76 6.27 9.07 3.72
C PRO A 76 6.24 8.31 5.05
N LEU A 77 7.40 7.77 5.43
CA LEU A 77 7.62 7.24 6.77
C LEU A 77 7.46 8.41 7.76
N ALA A 78 6.53 8.27 8.72
CA ALA A 78 6.43 9.19 9.85
C ALA A 78 7.68 9.07 10.72
N ASP A 79 7.94 10.05 11.60
CA ASP A 79 9.10 10.01 12.50
C ASP A 79 9.17 8.67 13.26
N SER A 80 10.14 7.85 12.89
CA SER A 80 10.23 6.43 13.24
C SER A 80 11.66 5.95 13.07
N THR A 81 12.07 4.99 13.90
CA THR A 81 13.35 4.28 13.78
C THR A 81 13.36 3.24 12.66
N ALA A 82 12.22 3.00 11.98
CA ALA A 82 12.14 2.06 10.88
C ALA A 82 12.94 2.54 9.65
N THR A 83 13.43 1.59 8.86
CA THR A 83 13.94 1.90 7.51
C THR A 83 12.81 1.75 6.50
N ALA A 84 12.70 2.70 5.56
CA ALA A 84 11.69 2.66 4.49
C ALA A 84 12.34 2.38 3.13
N ARG A 85 11.73 1.48 2.37
CA ARG A 85 12.06 1.23 0.96
C ARG A 85 10.85 1.52 0.09
N ARG A 86 11.01 2.38 -0.92
CA ARG A 86 9.94 2.65 -1.89
C ARG A 86 9.72 1.42 -2.77
N LEU A 87 8.51 0.86 -2.74
CA LEU A 87 8.11 -0.28 -3.57
C LEU A 87 7.45 0.14 -4.90
N GLY A 88 6.93 1.35 -4.94
CA GLY A 88 6.24 1.87 -6.11
C GLY A 88 5.56 3.21 -5.83
N SER A 89 4.63 3.57 -6.70
CA SER A 89 3.73 4.71 -6.54
C SER A 89 2.37 4.36 -7.10
N ILE A 90 1.33 4.93 -6.48
CA ILE A 90 -0.05 4.83 -6.95
C ILE A 90 -0.49 6.19 -7.48
N GLN A 91 -1.18 6.20 -8.62
CA GLN A 91 -1.84 7.40 -9.12
C GLN A 91 -3.27 7.42 -8.59
N ARG A 92 -3.66 8.54 -7.98
CA ARG A 92 -5.05 8.78 -7.58
C ARG A 92 -5.80 9.32 -8.80
N VAL A 93 -6.99 8.79 -9.03
CA VAL A 93 -7.87 9.23 -10.11
C VAL A 93 -9.26 9.53 -9.56
N LEU A 94 -9.93 10.51 -10.16
CA LEU A 94 -11.35 10.75 -9.92
C LEU A 94 -12.17 9.82 -10.78
N VAL A 95 -13.09 9.11 -10.15
CA VAL A 95 -14.03 8.23 -10.82
C VAL A 95 -15.43 8.50 -10.31
N ALA A 96 -16.42 8.31 -11.18
CA ALA A 96 -17.82 8.40 -10.84
C ALA A 96 -18.59 7.36 -11.64
N SER A 97 -19.70 6.86 -11.08
CA SER A 97 -20.54 5.94 -11.82
C SER A 97 -21.20 6.64 -13.01
N PRO A 98 -21.43 5.96 -14.14
CA PRO A 98 -22.13 6.55 -15.27
C PRO A 98 -23.53 7.08 -14.91
N ALA A 99 -24.21 6.40 -13.98
CA ALA A 99 -25.53 6.81 -13.50
C ALA A 99 -25.48 8.14 -12.74
N TYR A 100 -24.46 8.35 -11.91
CA TYR A 100 -24.27 9.61 -11.22
C TYR A 100 -24.02 10.77 -12.19
N LEU A 101 -23.12 10.57 -13.16
CA LEU A 101 -22.76 11.61 -14.13
C LEU A 101 -23.93 12.00 -15.05
N ARG A 102 -24.84 11.08 -15.38
CA ARG A 102 -26.06 11.42 -16.13
C ARG A 102 -27.00 12.34 -15.34
N ARG A 103 -27.04 12.21 -14.01
CA ARG A 103 -27.91 13.00 -13.14
C ARG A 103 -27.27 14.34 -12.73
N ALA A 104 -25.99 14.32 -12.39
CA ALA A 104 -25.26 15.46 -11.82
C ALA A 104 -24.43 16.25 -12.84
N GLY A 105 -24.31 15.76 -14.08
CA GLY A 105 -23.40 16.31 -15.08
C GLY A 105 -21.95 15.81 -14.93
N ARG A 106 -21.11 16.06 -15.94
CA ARG A 106 -19.68 15.74 -15.91
C ARG A 106 -18.87 17.01 -15.61
N PRO A 107 -18.00 17.01 -14.58
CA PRO A 107 -17.13 18.15 -14.30
C PRO A 107 -16.16 18.36 -15.46
N LYS A 108 -15.99 19.62 -15.88
CA LYS A 108 -15.06 20.05 -16.94
C LYS A 108 -13.80 20.70 -16.36
N ILE A 109 -13.93 21.34 -15.20
CA ILE A 109 -12.82 21.92 -14.45
C ILE A 109 -12.85 21.46 -12.99
N PRO A 110 -11.73 21.46 -12.27
CA PRO A 110 -11.68 21.05 -10.86
C PRO A 110 -12.68 21.78 -9.96
N ALA A 111 -12.94 23.08 -10.23
CA ALA A 111 -13.88 23.88 -9.44
C ALA A 111 -15.33 23.34 -9.49
N ASP A 112 -15.71 22.61 -10.55
CA ASP A 112 -17.04 22.02 -10.69
C ASP A 112 -17.31 20.98 -9.58
N LEU A 113 -16.25 20.37 -9.02
CA LEU A 113 -16.34 19.33 -7.98
C LEU A 113 -16.99 19.84 -6.70
N ASN A 114 -16.99 21.16 -6.45
CA ASN A 114 -17.67 21.79 -5.31
C ASN A 114 -19.20 21.57 -5.35
N SER A 115 -19.76 21.28 -6.53
CA SER A 115 -21.19 21.00 -6.71
C SER A 115 -21.52 19.50 -6.75
N HIS A 116 -20.51 18.63 -6.57
CA HIS A 116 -20.66 17.19 -6.66
C HIS A 116 -20.60 16.54 -5.27
N ALA A 117 -21.37 15.46 -5.10
CA ALA A 117 -21.20 14.57 -3.95
C ALA A 117 -19.84 13.87 -4.02
N ILE A 118 -19.05 14.00 -2.96
CA ILE A 118 -17.71 13.44 -2.85
C ILE A 118 -17.72 12.30 -1.84
N VAL A 119 -17.15 11.16 -2.21
CA VAL A 119 -16.91 10.02 -1.32
C VAL A 119 -15.40 9.84 -1.17
N VAL A 120 -14.91 9.99 0.05
CA VAL A 120 -13.50 9.81 0.40
C VAL A 120 -13.36 8.74 1.47
N GLY A 121 -12.36 7.86 1.31
CA GLY A 121 -12.01 6.86 2.31
C GLY A 121 -11.09 7.42 3.40
N PRO A 122 -10.74 6.63 4.42
CA PRO A 122 -9.87 7.04 5.53
C PRO A 122 -8.43 7.40 5.11
N MET A 123 -8.02 7.02 3.90
CA MET A 123 -6.76 7.43 3.28
C MET A 123 -6.90 8.66 2.37
N GLY A 124 -8.11 9.21 2.26
CA GLY A 124 -8.42 10.43 1.53
C GLY A 124 -7.76 11.63 2.19
N SER A 125 -7.30 12.58 1.38
CA SER A 125 -6.89 13.89 1.87
C SER A 125 -8.11 14.79 1.98
N ASP A 126 -8.12 15.66 2.99
CA ASP A 126 -9.14 16.72 3.13
C ASP A 126 -9.01 17.80 2.05
N CYS A 127 -7.94 17.76 1.25
CA CYS A 127 -7.71 18.64 0.12
C CYS A 127 -7.30 17.84 -1.13
N TRP A 128 -7.79 18.29 -2.29
CA TRP A 128 -7.38 17.79 -3.60
C TRP A 128 -6.60 18.88 -4.31
N THR A 129 -5.41 18.53 -4.81
CA THR A 129 -4.62 19.36 -5.71
C THR A 129 -4.73 18.82 -7.13
N PHE A 130 -4.91 19.73 -8.08
CA PHE A 130 -4.97 19.42 -9.50
C PHE A 130 -3.91 20.25 -10.21
N GLU A 131 -3.09 19.60 -11.02
CA GLU A 131 -2.10 20.26 -11.87
C GLU A 131 -2.68 20.45 -13.28
N LYS A 132 -2.51 21.65 -13.84
CA LYS A 132 -2.99 21.96 -15.19
C LYS A 132 -2.00 21.37 -16.20
N ALA A 133 -2.49 20.48 -17.07
CA ALA A 133 -1.72 19.74 -18.09
C ALA A 133 -0.90 18.54 -17.60
N GLY A 134 -1.15 18.05 -16.37
CA GLY A 134 -0.47 16.90 -15.80
C GLY A 134 0.52 17.32 -14.73
#